data_AF-A0A1M6NXV2-F1
#
_entry.id   AF-A0A1M6NXV2-F1
#
_cell.length_a   1.000
_cell.length_b   1.000
_cell.length_c   1.000
_cell.angle_alpha   90.00
_cell.angle_beta   90.00
_cell.angle_gamma   90.00
#
_symmetry.space_group_name_H-M   'P 1'
#
loop_
_entity.id
_entity.type
_entity.pdbx_description
1 polymer ?
#
loop_
_entity_poly.entity_id
_entity_poly.type
_entity_poly.pdbx_seq_one_letter_code
_entity_poly.pdbx_strand_id
1 'polypeptide(L)'
;MPEQEKIRLTTLDEFAQYLKNIGTGQLAFTAYPISGNPEAFHYDGYEQLVTRVSDGKSFDNVEDFLCYAFQCDQEGYTHTEYVDITVQS
;
A
#
# COMPACT_ATOMS: atom_id res chain seq x y z
N MET A 1 -20.99 12.05 -2.74
CA MET A 1 -19.55 12.38 -2.93
C MET A 1 -18.82 11.17 -2.39
N PRO A 2 -17.97 10.47 -3.16
CA PRO A 2 -17.24 9.34 -2.59
C PRO A 2 -16.32 9.89 -1.49
N GLU A 3 -16.52 9.42 -0.26
CA GLU A 3 -15.66 9.75 0.89
C GLU A 3 -14.31 9.07 0.67
N GLN A 4 -13.33 9.85 0.23
CA GLN A 4 -11.94 9.41 0.13
C GLN A 4 -11.34 9.48 1.53
N GLU A 5 -11.17 8.32 2.18
CA GLU A 5 -10.50 8.26 3.47
C GLU A 5 -8.99 8.32 3.26
N LYS A 6 -8.36 9.35 3.85
CA LYS A 6 -6.90 9.53 3.85
C LYS A 6 -6.33 8.96 5.12
N ILE A 7 -5.43 8.00 4.99
CA ILE A 7 -4.83 7.29 6.10
C ILE A 7 -3.33 7.52 6.02
N ARG A 8 -2.74 8.01 7.11
CA ARG A 8 -1.29 8.13 7.23
C ARG A 8 -0.77 6.89 7.94
N LEU A 9 0.15 6.20 7.28
CA LEU A 9 0.76 4.99 7.80
C LEU A 9 2.23 5.25 8.07
N THR A 10 2.64 5.10 9.32
CA THR A 10 4.02 5.45 9.75
C THR A 10 4.94 4.24 9.84
N THR A 11 4.37 3.03 9.81
CA THR A 11 5.13 1.79 9.90
C THR A 11 4.62 0.74 8.94
N LEU A 12 5.51 -0.20 8.56
CA LEU A 12 5.18 -1.36 7.74
C LEU A 12 4.09 -2.22 8.40
N ASP A 13 4.19 -2.46 9.71
CA ASP A 13 3.22 -3.26 10.47
C ASP A 13 1.83 -2.64 10.47
N GLU A 14 1.73 -1.32 10.65
CA GLU A 14 0.44 -0.61 10.64
C GLU A 14 -0.27 -0.77 9.28
N PHE A 15 0.49 -0.69 8.17
CA PHE A 15 -0.06 -0.92 6.84
C PHE A 15 -0.40 -2.40 6.61
N ALA A 16 0.44 -3.33 7.06
CA ALA A 16 0.16 -4.75 6.98
C ALA A 16 -1.13 -5.13 7.71
N GLN A 17 -1.31 -4.61 8.94
CA GLN A 17 -2.51 -4.80 9.75
C GLN A 17 -3.74 -4.20 9.08
N TYR A 18 -3.61 -3.01 8.49
CA TYR A 18 -4.69 -2.38 7.75
C TYR A 18 -5.20 -3.27 6.60
N LEU A 19 -4.29 -3.76 5.74
CA LEU A 19 -4.65 -4.66 4.65
C LEU A 19 -5.22 -5.98 5.17
N LYS A 20 -4.66 -6.53 6.24
CA LYS A 20 -5.16 -7.76 6.88
C LYS A 20 -6.57 -7.60 7.43
N ASN A 21 -6.93 -6.43 7.94
CA ASN A 21 -8.27 -6.14 8.45
C ASN A 21 -9.35 -6.13 7.35
N ILE A 22 -8.96 -5.97 6.09
CA ILE A 22 -9.87 -6.10 4.93
C ILE A 22 -10.27 -7.57 4.74
N GLY A 23 -9.50 -8.51 5.27
CA GLY A 23 -9.77 -9.94 5.17
C GLY A 23 -9.64 -10.40 3.73
N THR A 24 -10.68 -11.06 3.20
CA THR A 24 -10.74 -11.55 1.82
C THR A 24 -11.38 -10.55 0.85
N GLY A 25 -11.54 -9.29 1.26
CA GLY A 25 -12.10 -8.24 0.42
C GLY A 25 -11.09 -7.73 -0.62
N GLN A 26 -11.57 -6.87 -1.52
CA GLN A 26 -10.74 -6.12 -2.46
C GLN A 26 -10.73 -4.66 -2.05
N LEU A 27 -9.57 -4.00 -2.20
CA LEU A 27 -9.41 -2.58 -1.88
C LEU A 27 -8.66 -1.87 -2.99
N ALA A 28 -9.27 -0.81 -3.54
CA ALA A 28 -8.59 0.14 -4.39
C ALA A 28 -8.07 1.32 -3.55
N PHE A 29 -6.78 1.61 -3.66
CA PHE A 29 -6.17 2.72 -2.93
C PHE A 29 -5.07 3.38 -3.76
N THR A 30 -4.74 4.63 -3.42
CA THR A 30 -3.61 5.35 -4.01
C THR A 30 -2.60 5.63 -2.91
N ALA A 31 -1.36 5.19 -3.08
CA ALA A 31 -0.28 5.49 -2.15
C ALA A 31 0.49 6.73 -2.60
N TYR A 32 0.81 7.58 -1.63
CA TYR A 32 1.52 8.85 -1.76
C TYR A 32 2.81 8.72 -0.94
N PRO A 33 3.92 8.29 -1.55
CA PRO A 33 5.22 8.27 -0.86
C PRO A 33 5.69 9.71 -0.57
N ILE A 34 6.53 9.90 0.45
CA ILE A 34 7.11 11.22 0.78
C ILE A 34 7.90 11.80 -0.41
N SER A 35 8.62 10.94 -1.12
CA SER A 35 9.41 11.30 -2.29
C SER A 35 9.00 10.42 -3.46
N GLY A 36 8.37 11.00 -4.48
CA GLY A 36 7.91 10.26 -5.66
C GLY A 36 6.59 10.78 -6.20
N ASN A 37 6.00 10.01 -7.11
CA ASN A 37 4.66 10.28 -7.63
C ASN A 37 3.65 9.36 -6.94
N PRO A 38 2.41 9.82 -6.74
CA PRO A 38 1.36 8.95 -6.26
C PRO A 38 1.07 7.83 -7.25
N GLU A 39 0.88 6.63 -6.73
CA GLU A 39 0.61 5.42 -7.51
C GLU A 39 -0.67 4.75 -7.02
N ALA A 40 -1.49 4.28 -7.96
CA ALA A 40 -2.72 3.56 -7.65
C ALA A 40 -2.46 2.05 -7.60
N PHE A 41 -3.06 1.41 -6.60
CA PHE A 41 -2.91 -0.01 -6.30
C PHE A 41 -4.28 -0.65 -6.05
N HIS A 42 -4.33 -1.93 -6.32
CA HIS A 42 -5.45 -2.81 -6.01
C HIS A 42 -4.95 -3.94 -5.13
N TYR A 43 -5.47 -4.02 -3.91
CA TYR A 43 -5.23 -5.13 -3.01
C TYR A 43 -6.34 -6.18 -3.18
N ASP A 44 -5.92 -7.42 -3.40
CA ASP A 44 -6.77 -8.59 -3.34
C ASP A 44 -6.48 -9.36 -2.04
N GLY A 45 -7.43 -9.34 -1.12
CA GLY A 45 -7.29 -10.01 0.17
C GLY A 45 -7.46 -11.53 0.11
N TYR A 46 -8.04 -12.07 -0.96
CA TYR A 46 -8.14 -13.53 -1.15
C TYR A 46 -6.79 -14.11 -1.56
N GLU A 47 -6.10 -13.46 -2.49
CA GLU A 47 -4.75 -13.83 -2.94
C GLU A 47 -3.64 -13.22 -2.07
N GLN A 48 -3.99 -12.29 -1.18
CA GLN A 48 -3.05 -11.44 -0.43
C GLN A 48 -2.03 -10.75 -1.35
N LEU A 49 -2.51 -10.28 -2.50
CA LEU A 49 -1.71 -9.77 -3.59
C LEU A 49 -2.00 -8.28 -3.79
N VAL A 50 -0.95 -7.49 -4.02
CA VAL A 50 -1.10 -6.09 -4.40
C VAL A 50 -0.73 -5.97 -5.87
N THR A 51 -1.58 -5.31 -6.66
CA THR A 51 -1.36 -5.07 -8.08
C THR A 51 -1.35 -3.58 -8.35
N ARG A 52 -0.30 -3.10 -9.01
CA ARG A 52 -0.20 -1.71 -9.43
C ARG A 52 -1.10 -1.46 -10.65
N VAL A 53 -1.97 -0.46 -10.55
CA VAL A 53 -2.97 -0.16 -11.59
C VAL A 53 -2.32 0.39 -12.86
N SER A 54 -1.22 1.14 -12.73
CA SER A 54 -0.56 1.80 -13.86
C SER A 54 -0.06 0.85 -14.95
N ASP A 55 0.46 -0.32 -14.56
CA ASP A 55 1.11 -1.29 -15.47
C ASP A 55 0.63 -2.73 -15.24
N GLY A 56 -0.29 -2.96 -14.30
CA GLY A 56 -0.83 -4.28 -14.00
C GLY A 56 0.17 -5.23 -13.35
N LYS A 57 1.34 -4.75 -12.91
CA LYS A 57 2.32 -5.58 -12.22
C LYS A 57 1.86 -5.87 -10.79
N SER A 58 1.86 -7.15 -10.44
CA SER A 58 1.62 -7.62 -9.08
C SER A 58 2.93 -7.77 -8.32
N PHE A 59 2.88 -7.46 -7.03
CA PHE A 59 3.96 -7.76 -6.08
C PHE A 59 3.85 -9.22 -5.64
N ASP A 60 4.97 -9.89 -5.38
CA ASP A 60 4.97 -11.30 -4.97
C ASP A 60 4.24 -11.55 -3.64
N ASN A 61 4.22 -10.56 -2.75
CA ASN A 61 3.51 -10.59 -1.48
C ASN A 61 3.28 -9.16 -0.94
N VAL A 62 2.49 -9.05 0.12
CA VAL A 62 2.24 -7.77 0.79
C VAL A 62 3.52 -7.13 1.34
N GLU A 63 4.44 -7.92 1.92
CA GLU A 63 5.68 -7.40 2.50
C GLU A 63 6.58 -6.70 1.46
N ASP A 64 6.66 -7.24 0.25
CA ASP A 64 7.40 -6.67 -0.88
C ASP A 64 6.78 -5.34 -1.31
N PHE A 65 5.45 -5.28 -1.39
CA PHE A 65 4.72 -4.02 -1.62
C PHE A 65 4.97 -3.00 -0.51
N LEU A 66 4.95 -3.41 0.75
CA LEU A 66 5.18 -2.53 1.88
C LEU A 66 6.60 -1.94 1.83
N CYS A 67 7.60 -2.77 1.55
CA CYS A 67 8.97 -2.32 1.33
C CYS A 67 9.08 -1.36 0.14
N TYR A 68 8.37 -1.62 -0.96
CA TYR A 68 8.32 -0.70 -2.10
C TYR A 68 7.71 0.65 -1.71
N ALA A 69 6.55 0.64 -1.03
CA ALA A 69 5.83 1.84 -0.63
C ALA A 69 6.63 2.69 0.37
N PHE A 70 7.31 2.03 1.32
CA PHE A 70 8.17 2.68 2.31
C PHE A 70 9.61 2.93 1.82
N GLN A 71 9.91 2.61 0.56
CA GLN A 71 11.24 2.75 -0.05
C GLN A 71 12.34 2.12 0.82
N CYS A 72 12.13 0.89 1.29
CA CYS A 72 13.10 0.20 2.11
C CYS A 72 14.45 0.05 1.39
N ASP A 73 15.54 0.24 2.13
CA ASP A 73 16.89 -0.03 1.62
C ASP A 73 17.17 -1.55 1.57
N GLN A 74 18.32 -1.96 1.02
CA GLN A 74 18.75 -3.36 0.95
C GLN A 74 18.90 -4.01 2.34
N GLU A 75 19.06 -3.20 3.39
CA GLU A 75 19.07 -3.64 4.78
C GLU A 75 17.66 -3.78 5.40
N GLY A 76 16.60 -3.38 4.70
CA GLY A 76 15.20 -3.48 5.14
C GLY A 76 14.72 -2.30 6.00
N TYR A 77 15.50 -1.23 6.12
CA TYR A 77 15.09 -0.01 6.82
C TYR A 77 14.27 0.90 5.92
N THR A 78 13.13 1.38 6.43
CA THR A 78 12.26 2.34 5.73
C THR A 78 12.98 3.67 5.50
N HIS A 79 13.04 4.12 4.26
CA HIS A 79 13.66 5.40 3.92
C HIS A 79 12.67 6.58 4.00
N THR A 80 11.40 6.29 4.25
CA THR A 80 10.33 7.26 4.48
C THR A 80 9.81 7.19 5.93
N GLU A 81 9.49 8.34 6.51
CA GLU A 81 8.89 8.42 7.85
C GLU A 81 7.43 7.97 7.88
N TYR A 82 6.74 8.10 6.74
CA TYR A 82 5.35 7.68 6.56
C TYR A 82 5.02 7.50 5.08
N VAL A 83 3.88 6.86 4.81
CA VAL A 83 3.21 6.81 3.51
C VAL A 83 1.77 7.24 3.74
N ASP A 84 1.31 8.23 2.99
CA ASP A 84 -0.09 8.60 3.00
C ASP A 84 -0.82 7.73 1.96
N ILE A 85 -1.94 7.11 2.31
CA ILE A 85 -2.79 6.40 1.35
C ILE A 85 -4.16 7.04 1.30
N THR A 86 -4.79 6.98 0.13
CA THR A 86 -6.19 7.35 -0.04
C THR A 86 -6.95 6.13 -0.52
N VAL A 87 -7.90 5.65 0.28
CA VAL A 87 -8.75 4.53 -0.08
C VAL A 87 -10.00 5.02 -0.79
N GLN A 88 -10.42 4.28 -1.81
CA GLN A 88 -11.65 4.54 -2.55
C GLN A 88 -12.65 3.44 -2.18
N SER A 89 -13.60 3.81 -1.31
CA SER A 89 -14.70 2.95 -0.84
C SER A 89 -15.87 2.90 -1.81
#